data_AF-A0A6N3UWZ6-F1
#
_entry.id   AF-A0A6N3UWZ6-F1
#
_cell.length_a   1.000
_cell.length_b   1.000
_cell.length_c   1.000
_cell.angle_alpha   90.00
_cell.angle_beta   90.00
_cell.angle_gamma   90.00
#
_symmetry.space_group_name_H-M   'P 1'
#
loop_
_entity.id
_entity.type
_entity.pdbx_description
1 polymer ?
#
loop_
_entity_poly.entity_id
_entity_poly.type
_entity_poly.pdbx_seq_one_letter_code
_entity_poly.pdbx_strand_id
1 'polypeptide(L)'
;MKKRGGFIMFVMTMTKRKLIRAVMFVLVLITGIAIGVFAILSSIDTGAENVKLPIYNVKRTDNKISITFDCAWGNSNTDKLISILAEADAKATFFVTGEFADKYADDIKKLSDAGHEIANHSDKHPHIKGMNVNDLIADTKECSRKIKMITGNAPTLYRAPYGEYDDKAVTTLFGMGMSVIQWNKDSIDWDKPTPETIIERTTKNISGGSILLFHNDLENTTQALPTVLKSLKEQGFELCTVSELLLDGDYTIDSNGTMMPKSKATVNQIIYSDNHDANLAFETLAEKLSISDINALQSKDVSIETARKLASYLTQEQIAALKALPEESLYNGFIKLKEAVYARENAVPGSSTEPIIKD
;
A
#
# COMPACT_ATOMS: atom_id res chain seq x y z
N MET A 1 -0.33 9.17 83.32
CA MET A 1 0.88 8.31 83.15
C MET A 1 0.74 7.48 81.88
N LYS A 2 1.86 7.31 81.14
CA LYS A 2 1.99 6.92 79.72
C LYS A 2 1.54 5.49 79.36
N LYS A 3 0.95 5.36 78.16
CA LYS A 3 0.85 4.12 77.35
C LYS A 3 2.24 3.58 76.99
N ARG A 4 2.40 2.24 77.00
CA ARG A 4 3.42 1.53 76.21
C ARG A 4 2.79 0.27 75.61
N GLY A 5 2.51 0.32 74.29
CA GLY A 5 2.22 -0.87 73.49
C GLY A 5 3.54 -1.48 73.03
N GLY A 6 3.76 -2.76 73.33
CA GLY A 6 4.92 -3.51 72.88
C GLY A 6 4.76 -3.95 71.43
N PHE A 7 5.79 -3.70 70.62
CA PHE A 7 5.91 -4.18 69.24
C PHE A 7 6.52 -5.58 69.27
N ILE A 8 5.79 -6.61 68.83
CA ILE A 8 6.32 -7.97 68.67
C ILE A 8 6.94 -8.08 67.28
N MET A 9 8.27 -8.19 67.24
CA MET A 9 9.04 -8.40 66.00
C MET A 9 9.13 -9.90 65.70
N PHE A 10 8.42 -10.37 64.67
CA PHE A 10 8.56 -11.74 64.16
C PHE A 10 9.86 -11.83 63.34
N VAL A 11 10.91 -12.40 63.93
CA VAL A 11 12.14 -12.77 63.20
C VAL A 11 11.91 -14.12 62.53
N MET A 12 11.66 -14.10 61.22
CA MET A 12 11.44 -15.31 60.43
C MET A 12 12.80 -15.92 60.06
N THR A 13 13.20 -17.00 60.73
CA THR A 13 14.48 -17.68 60.47
C THR A 13 14.38 -18.52 59.18
N MET A 14 15.04 -18.07 58.11
CA MET A 14 15.16 -18.84 56.87
C MET A 14 16.22 -19.94 57.02
N THR A 15 15.83 -21.19 56.79
CA THR A 15 16.78 -22.30 56.76
C THR A 15 17.60 -22.28 55.46
N LYS A 16 18.86 -22.76 55.49
CA LYS A 16 19.74 -22.82 54.30
C LYS A 16 19.07 -23.45 53.07
N ARG A 17 18.21 -24.46 53.28
CA ARG A 17 17.43 -25.11 52.21
C ARG A 17 16.36 -24.21 51.59
N LYS A 18 15.71 -23.35 52.38
CA LYS A 18 14.74 -22.35 51.87
C LYS A 18 15.44 -21.22 51.13
N LEU A 19 16.64 -20.83 51.57
CA LEU A 19 17.47 -19.83 50.89
C LEU A 19 17.93 -20.31 49.51
N ILE A 20 18.44 -21.55 49.42
CA ILE A 20 18.87 -22.14 48.14
C ILE A 20 17.70 -22.22 47.15
N ARG A 21 16.50 -22.61 47.60
CA ARG A 21 15.30 -22.66 46.74
C ARG A 21 14.88 -21.27 46.25
N ALA A 22 14.94 -20.25 47.11
CA ALA A 22 14.62 -18.87 46.72
C ALA A 22 15.63 -18.33 45.68
N VAL A 23 16.93 -18.60 45.87
CA VAL A 23 17.97 -18.20 44.91
C VAL A 23 17.80 -18.91 43.57
N MET A 24 17.53 -20.22 43.56
CA MET A 24 17.26 -20.97 42.33
C MET A 24 16.02 -20.46 41.59
N PHE A 25 14.96 -20.10 42.33
CA PHE A 25 13.75 -19.53 41.75
C PHE A 25 14.02 -18.16 41.10
N VAL A 26 14.78 -17.29 41.77
CA VAL A 26 15.19 -15.99 41.22
C VAL A 26 16.08 -16.16 39.98
N LEU A 27 17.02 -17.12 39.99
CA LEU A 27 17.86 -17.39 38.82
C LEU A 27 17.05 -17.89 37.63
N VAL A 28 16.09 -18.81 37.83
CA VAL A 28 15.16 -19.25 36.77
C VAL A 28 14.31 -18.10 36.25
N LEU A 29 13.87 -17.19 37.13
CA LEU A 29 13.10 -16.00 36.75
C LEU A 29 13.94 -15.05 35.90
N ILE A 30 15.20 -14.80 36.28
CA ILE A 30 16.13 -13.93 35.53
C ILE A 30 16.44 -14.55 34.16
N THR A 31 16.68 -15.86 34.09
CA THR A 31 16.93 -16.55 32.82
C THR A 31 15.70 -16.55 31.92
N GLY A 32 14.50 -16.74 32.49
CA GLY A 32 13.23 -16.66 31.76
C GLY A 32 12.95 -15.25 31.21
N ILE A 33 13.25 -14.21 32.00
CA ILE A 33 13.16 -12.81 31.56
C ILE A 33 14.20 -12.52 30.48
N ALA A 34 15.44 -13.00 30.62
CA ALA A 34 16.48 -12.82 29.61
C ALA A 34 16.13 -13.51 28.28
N ILE A 35 15.55 -14.72 28.33
CA ILE A 35 15.05 -15.43 27.15
C ILE A 35 13.85 -14.70 26.54
N GLY A 36 12.93 -14.18 27.36
CA GLY A 36 11.78 -13.40 26.90
C GLY A 36 12.21 -12.08 26.24
N VAL A 37 13.16 -11.36 26.83
CA VAL A 37 13.73 -10.12 26.27
C VAL A 37 14.53 -10.43 25.01
N PHE A 38 15.32 -11.51 24.97
CA PHE A 38 16.03 -11.92 23.75
C PHE A 38 15.05 -12.34 22.65
N ALA A 39 13.97 -13.05 22.97
CA ALA A 39 12.91 -13.40 22.02
C ALA A 39 12.18 -12.14 21.51
N ILE A 40 11.88 -11.17 22.38
CA ILE A 40 11.30 -9.87 22.00
C ILE A 40 12.28 -9.11 21.10
N LEU A 41 13.56 -9.01 21.45
CA LEU A 41 14.57 -8.35 20.62
C LEU A 41 14.83 -9.08 19.29
N SER A 42 14.64 -10.39 19.24
CA SER A 42 14.76 -11.21 18.00
C SER A 42 13.48 -11.23 17.17
N SER A 43 12.35 -10.78 17.74
CA SER A 43 11.06 -10.61 17.06
C SER A 43 10.71 -9.15 16.82
N ILE A 44 11.54 -8.21 17.28
CA ILE A 44 11.78 -6.97 16.55
C ILE A 44 12.42 -7.43 15.26
N ASP A 45 11.55 -7.64 14.29
CA ASP A 45 11.89 -7.81 12.89
C ASP A 45 13.04 -6.86 12.60
N THR A 46 14.23 -7.42 12.36
CA THR A 46 15.24 -6.71 11.59
C THR A 46 14.71 -6.75 10.17
N GLY A 47 13.60 -6.01 9.97
CA GLY A 47 12.93 -5.92 8.70
C GLY A 47 14.02 -5.57 7.73
N ALA A 48 14.21 -6.43 6.73
CA ALA A 48 14.77 -5.97 5.48
C ALA A 48 14.12 -4.62 5.22
N GLU A 49 14.91 -3.54 5.16
CA GLU A 49 14.38 -2.20 5.00
C GLU A 49 13.27 -2.25 3.96
N ASN A 50 12.06 -1.83 4.33
CA ASN A 50 10.88 -1.91 3.47
C ASN A 50 11.10 -0.97 2.28
N VAL A 51 11.81 -1.46 1.26
CA VAL A 51 12.14 -0.72 0.04
C VAL A 51 10.83 -0.19 -0.53
N LYS A 52 10.74 1.14 -0.65
CA LYS A 52 9.55 1.81 -1.16
C LYS A 52 9.67 1.86 -2.68
N LEU A 53 8.95 0.94 -3.32
CA LEU A 53 8.97 0.81 -4.78
C LEU A 53 7.92 1.69 -5.45
N PRO A 54 8.26 2.32 -6.59
CA PRO A 54 7.29 2.85 -7.55
C PRO A 54 6.37 1.76 -8.14
N ILE A 55 5.35 2.20 -8.86
CA ILE A 55 4.44 1.34 -9.62
C ILE A 55 5.03 1.08 -11.01
N TYR A 56 5.47 -0.14 -11.28
CA TYR A 56 6.01 -0.58 -12.57
C TYR A 56 4.92 -1.12 -13.50
N ASN A 57 3.90 -1.76 -12.93
CA ASN A 57 2.71 -2.27 -13.62
C ASN A 57 1.58 -2.50 -12.60
N VAL A 58 0.40 -2.86 -13.09
CA VAL A 58 -0.78 -3.12 -12.25
C VAL A 58 -1.24 -4.57 -12.44
N LYS A 59 -1.63 -5.25 -11.37
CA LYS A 59 -2.30 -6.55 -11.49
C LYS A 59 -3.75 -6.34 -11.89
N ARG A 60 -4.05 -6.53 -13.17
CA ARG A 60 -5.41 -6.43 -13.69
C ARG A 60 -5.94 -7.77 -14.21
N THR A 61 -7.26 -7.94 -14.11
CA THR A 61 -8.01 -9.04 -14.72
C THR A 61 -8.61 -8.65 -16.07
N ASP A 62 -8.74 -7.34 -16.32
CA ASP A 62 -9.05 -6.79 -17.64
C ASP A 62 -7.79 -6.64 -18.49
N ASN A 63 -7.96 -6.43 -19.80
CA ASN A 63 -6.85 -6.27 -20.74
C ASN A 63 -6.47 -4.78 -20.92
N LYS A 64 -6.64 -3.94 -19.90
CA LYS A 64 -6.22 -2.54 -19.99
C LYS A 64 -4.71 -2.43 -19.90
N ILE A 65 -4.10 -1.56 -20.71
CA ILE A 65 -2.68 -1.19 -20.66
C ILE A 65 -2.54 0.31 -20.87
N SER A 66 -1.38 0.86 -20.54
CA SER A 66 -1.09 2.27 -20.77
C SER A 66 0.19 2.46 -21.59
N ILE A 67 0.12 3.32 -22.60
CA ILE A 67 1.29 3.83 -23.31
C ILE A 67 1.60 5.21 -22.75
N THR A 68 2.88 5.42 -22.43
CA THR A 68 3.34 6.64 -21.78
C THR A 68 4.52 7.25 -22.53
N PHE A 69 4.63 8.58 -22.48
CA PHE A 69 5.69 9.34 -23.14
C PHE A 69 6.38 10.26 -22.15
N ASP A 70 7.70 10.17 -22.08
CA ASP A 70 8.51 11.15 -21.33
C ASP A 70 8.87 12.31 -22.27
N CYS A 71 8.55 13.53 -21.85
CA CYS A 71 8.65 14.77 -22.64
C CYS A 71 9.62 15.75 -21.96
N ALA A 72 10.88 15.71 -22.38
CA ALA A 72 11.95 16.52 -21.77
C ALA A 72 12.74 17.39 -22.75
N TRP A 73 12.61 17.20 -24.08
CA TRP A 73 13.43 17.92 -25.07
C TRP A 73 12.63 18.67 -26.14
N GLY A 74 12.13 17.98 -27.14
CA GLY A 74 11.58 18.54 -28.38
C GLY A 74 10.11 18.19 -28.57
N ASN A 75 9.43 18.89 -29.47
CA ASN A 75 7.99 18.84 -29.67
C ASN A 75 7.59 18.57 -31.14
N SER A 76 8.55 18.30 -32.01
CA SER A 76 8.35 18.30 -33.47
C SER A 76 7.29 17.29 -33.94
N ASN A 77 7.07 16.25 -33.13
CA ASN A 77 6.13 15.18 -33.41
C ASN A 77 4.79 15.26 -32.67
N THR A 78 4.51 16.31 -31.86
CA THR A 78 3.29 16.36 -31.03
C THR A 78 2.00 16.17 -31.85
N ASP A 79 1.79 16.96 -32.90
CA ASP A 79 0.56 16.88 -33.72
C ASP A 79 0.43 15.52 -34.42
N LYS A 80 1.56 14.91 -34.79
CA LYS A 80 1.61 13.57 -35.39
C LYS A 80 1.25 12.50 -34.37
N LEU A 81 1.76 12.58 -33.13
CA LEU A 81 1.39 11.67 -32.04
C LEU A 81 -0.10 11.74 -31.72
N ILE A 82 -0.66 12.95 -31.62
CA ILE A 82 -2.11 13.15 -31.40
C ILE A 82 -2.90 12.45 -32.51
N SER A 83 -2.49 12.64 -33.77
CA SER A 83 -3.16 12.03 -34.92
C SER A 83 -3.10 10.50 -34.87
N ILE A 84 -1.91 9.92 -34.62
CA ILE A 84 -1.71 8.47 -34.51
C ILE A 84 -2.56 7.88 -33.37
N LEU A 85 -2.58 8.52 -32.20
CA LEU A 85 -3.35 8.05 -31.05
C LEU A 85 -4.87 8.18 -31.30
N ALA A 86 -5.31 9.23 -31.98
CA ALA A 86 -6.71 9.43 -32.36
C ALA A 86 -7.20 8.40 -33.38
N GLU A 87 -6.41 8.12 -34.43
CA GLU A 87 -6.71 7.06 -35.42
C GLU A 87 -6.80 5.69 -34.76
N ALA A 88 -5.99 5.47 -33.74
CA ALA A 88 -6.01 4.27 -32.93
C ALA A 88 -6.98 4.34 -31.75
N ASP A 89 -7.90 5.31 -31.64
CA ASP A 89 -8.83 5.46 -30.51
C ASP A 89 -8.19 5.10 -29.16
N ALA A 90 -7.06 5.73 -28.87
CA ALA A 90 -6.20 5.43 -27.73
C ALA A 90 -5.94 6.69 -26.92
N LYS A 91 -5.95 6.56 -25.59
CA LYS A 91 -5.44 7.58 -24.67
C LYS A 91 -4.09 7.14 -24.13
N ALA A 92 -3.28 8.14 -23.76
CA ALA A 92 -1.91 7.98 -23.32
C ALA A 92 -1.60 9.00 -22.21
N THR A 93 -0.53 8.77 -21.48
CA THR A 93 -0.05 9.67 -20.42
C THR A 93 1.30 10.26 -20.81
N PHE A 94 1.41 11.59 -20.80
CA PHE A 94 2.62 12.34 -21.12
C PHE A 94 3.21 12.88 -19.83
N PHE A 95 4.37 12.36 -19.42
CA PHE A 95 5.15 12.85 -18.29
C PHE A 95 6.01 14.01 -18.80
N VAL A 96 5.67 15.23 -18.41
CA VAL A 96 6.30 16.45 -18.93
C VAL A 96 7.22 17.08 -17.91
N THR A 97 8.38 17.54 -18.34
CA THR A 97 9.24 18.37 -17.48
C THR A 97 8.70 19.80 -17.40
N GLY A 98 9.04 20.51 -16.33
CA GLY A 98 8.68 21.92 -16.23
C GLY A 98 9.39 22.79 -17.27
N GLU A 99 10.62 22.45 -17.65
CA GLU A 99 11.31 23.10 -18.78
C GLU A 99 10.63 22.85 -20.14
N PHE A 100 10.06 21.66 -20.33
CA PHE A 100 9.24 21.37 -21.51
C PHE A 100 7.97 22.23 -21.48
N ALA A 101 7.34 22.37 -20.31
CA ALA A 101 6.16 23.22 -20.13
C ALA A 101 6.41 24.70 -20.39
N ASP A 102 7.58 25.23 -20.00
CA ASP A 102 7.96 26.62 -20.28
C ASP A 102 8.11 26.90 -21.78
N LYS A 103 8.59 25.91 -22.55
CA LYS A 103 8.87 26.06 -23.98
C LYS A 103 7.68 25.73 -24.88
N TYR A 104 6.88 24.74 -24.50
CA TYR A 104 5.89 24.10 -25.37
C TYR A 104 4.51 24.01 -24.70
N ALA A 105 4.11 25.08 -24.01
CA ALA A 105 2.82 25.16 -23.33
C ALA A 105 1.62 24.87 -24.26
N ASP A 106 1.66 25.37 -25.49
CA ASP A 106 0.59 25.16 -26.48
C ASP A 106 0.46 23.67 -26.86
N ASP A 107 1.57 22.94 -26.96
CA ASP A 107 1.56 21.52 -27.30
C ASP A 107 1.06 20.66 -26.14
N ILE A 108 1.45 20.99 -24.90
CA ILE A 108 0.86 20.38 -23.69
C ILE A 108 -0.65 20.62 -23.67
N LYS A 109 -1.09 21.84 -24.01
CA LYS A 109 -2.51 22.17 -24.07
C LYS A 109 -3.23 21.34 -25.14
N LYS A 110 -2.66 21.20 -26.34
CA LYS A 110 -3.25 20.34 -27.39
C LYS A 110 -3.36 18.88 -26.94
N LEU A 111 -2.34 18.33 -26.29
CA LEU A 111 -2.36 16.97 -25.76
C LEU A 111 -3.48 16.80 -24.73
N SER A 112 -3.59 17.75 -23.79
CA SER A 112 -4.67 17.76 -22.79
C SER A 112 -6.05 17.91 -23.42
N ASP A 113 -6.22 18.82 -24.38
CA ASP A 113 -7.49 19.07 -25.07
C ASP A 113 -7.91 17.88 -25.95
N ALA A 114 -6.95 17.09 -26.44
CA ALA A 114 -7.18 15.80 -27.11
C ALA A 114 -7.56 14.66 -26.14
N GLY A 115 -7.61 14.94 -24.83
CA GLY A 115 -8.01 13.99 -23.79
C GLY A 115 -6.89 13.05 -23.34
N HIS A 116 -5.63 13.38 -23.60
CA HIS A 116 -4.48 12.68 -23.02
C HIS A 116 -4.20 13.18 -21.59
N GLU A 117 -3.62 12.33 -20.76
CA GLU A 117 -3.22 12.71 -19.41
C GLU A 117 -1.86 13.41 -19.43
N ILE A 118 -1.73 14.52 -18.69
CA ILE A 118 -0.45 15.23 -18.50
C ILE A 118 0.00 15.02 -17.04
N ALA A 119 1.18 14.43 -16.87
CA ALA A 119 1.75 14.04 -15.59
C ALA A 119 3.12 14.69 -15.36
N ASN A 120 3.62 14.63 -14.13
CA ASN A 120 4.83 15.33 -13.69
C ASN A 120 6.11 14.52 -13.96
N HIS A 121 7.10 15.12 -14.61
CA HIS A 121 8.41 14.52 -14.84
C HIS A 121 9.56 15.35 -14.27
N SER A 122 9.37 15.95 -13.08
CA SER A 122 10.23 16.97 -12.46
C SER A 122 10.21 18.32 -13.19
N ASP A 123 10.68 19.40 -12.54
CA ASP A 123 10.84 20.70 -13.21
C ASP A 123 12.10 20.71 -14.08
N LYS A 124 13.24 20.30 -13.50
CA LYS A 124 14.58 20.46 -14.08
C LYS A 124 15.25 19.19 -14.60
N HIS A 125 14.54 18.07 -14.60
CA HIS A 125 15.09 16.76 -14.95
C HIS A 125 16.35 16.36 -14.12
N PRO A 126 16.37 16.55 -12.78
CA PRO A 126 17.54 16.20 -11.96
C PRO A 126 17.62 14.69 -11.67
N HIS A 127 18.81 14.22 -11.31
CA HIS A 127 18.97 12.94 -10.63
C HIS A 127 18.39 13.04 -9.22
N ILE A 128 17.25 12.39 -8.96
CA ILE A 128 16.54 12.54 -7.67
C ILE A 128 17.07 11.60 -6.58
N LYS A 129 17.84 10.57 -6.93
CA LYS A 129 18.44 9.65 -5.96
C LYS A 129 19.43 10.39 -5.08
N GLY A 130 19.23 10.36 -3.76
CA GLY A 130 20.03 11.10 -2.80
C GLY A 130 19.71 12.60 -2.72
N MET A 131 18.82 13.14 -3.54
CA MET A 131 18.44 14.55 -3.55
C MET A 131 17.91 15.01 -2.19
N ASN A 132 18.09 16.29 -1.86
CA ASN A 132 17.50 16.87 -0.66
C ASN A 132 15.97 16.88 -0.78
N VAL A 133 15.28 16.55 0.32
CA VAL A 133 13.81 16.46 0.36
C VAL A 133 13.14 17.79 0.00
N ASN A 134 13.67 18.92 0.49
CA ASN A 134 13.10 20.23 0.18
C ASN A 134 13.27 20.60 -1.29
N ASP A 135 14.42 20.25 -1.89
CA ASP A 135 14.68 20.49 -3.31
C ASP A 135 13.76 19.62 -4.18
N LEU A 136 13.57 18.35 -3.83
CA LEU A 136 12.63 17.45 -4.52
C LEU A 136 11.18 17.99 -4.45
N ILE A 137 10.75 18.45 -3.26
CA ILE A 137 9.42 19.04 -3.08
C ILE A 137 9.26 20.31 -3.92
N ALA A 138 10.27 21.19 -3.92
CA ALA A 138 10.24 22.45 -4.65
C ALA A 138 10.18 22.23 -6.16
N ASP A 139 11.06 21.37 -6.68
CA ASP A 139 11.10 20.98 -8.09
C ASP A 139 9.77 20.36 -8.53
N THR A 140 9.27 19.37 -7.78
CA THR A 140 8.00 18.70 -8.09
C THR A 140 6.83 19.70 -8.09
N LYS A 141 6.76 20.59 -7.11
CA LYS A 141 5.69 21.61 -7.02
C LYS A 141 5.71 22.59 -8.18
N GLU A 142 6.90 23.01 -8.62
CA GLU A 142 7.03 23.98 -9.71
C GLU A 142 6.54 23.38 -11.03
N CYS A 143 6.93 22.14 -11.34
CA CYS A 143 6.38 21.44 -12.50
C CYS A 143 4.86 21.26 -12.42
N SER A 144 4.33 20.80 -11.27
CA SER A 144 2.88 20.66 -11.07
C SER A 144 2.13 21.98 -11.22
N ARG A 145 2.71 23.11 -10.78
CA ARG A 145 2.15 24.45 -10.94
C ARG A 145 2.05 24.82 -12.42
N LYS A 146 3.10 24.60 -13.21
CA LYS A 146 3.13 24.87 -14.65
C LYS A 146 2.10 24.03 -15.41
N ILE A 147 2.06 22.71 -15.14
CA ILE A 147 1.08 21.80 -15.73
C ILE A 147 -0.34 22.30 -15.43
N LYS A 148 -0.65 22.59 -14.16
CA LYS A 148 -1.98 23.08 -13.77
C LYS A 148 -2.37 24.38 -14.46
N MET A 149 -1.42 25.31 -14.66
CA MET A 149 -1.70 26.56 -15.36
C MET A 149 -2.08 26.34 -16.83
N ILE A 150 -1.53 25.31 -17.47
CA ILE A 150 -1.76 25.02 -18.89
C ILE A 150 -3.04 24.19 -19.07
N THR A 151 -3.23 23.16 -18.26
CA THR A 151 -4.29 22.15 -18.44
C THR A 151 -5.52 22.38 -17.56
N GLY A 152 -5.41 23.22 -16.52
CA GLY A 152 -6.41 23.39 -15.46
C GLY A 152 -6.37 22.30 -14.38
N ASN A 153 -5.63 21.21 -14.60
CA ASN A 153 -5.59 20.05 -13.71
C ASN A 153 -4.20 19.90 -13.07
N ALA A 154 -4.16 19.70 -11.75
CA ALA A 154 -2.91 19.36 -11.07
C ALA A 154 -2.58 17.88 -11.31
N PRO A 155 -1.35 17.54 -11.71
CA PRO A 155 -0.96 16.14 -11.88
C PRO A 155 -0.90 15.44 -10.51
N THR A 156 -1.33 14.19 -10.47
CA THR A 156 -1.24 13.27 -9.31
C THR A 156 -0.22 12.16 -9.55
N LEU A 157 0.32 12.07 -10.76
CA LEU A 157 1.33 11.08 -11.14
C LEU A 157 2.69 11.76 -11.30
N TYR A 158 3.74 11.05 -10.87
CA TYR A 158 5.12 11.46 -11.02
C TYR A 158 5.96 10.34 -11.61
N ARG A 159 6.79 10.63 -12.61
CA ARG A 159 7.85 9.72 -13.06
C ARG A 159 9.20 10.36 -12.85
N ALA A 160 10.11 9.63 -12.23
CA ALA A 160 11.45 10.14 -11.96
C ALA A 160 12.29 10.22 -13.24
N PRO A 161 13.02 11.32 -13.46
CA PRO A 161 14.07 11.39 -14.48
C PRO A 161 15.02 10.19 -14.37
N TYR A 162 15.44 9.66 -15.51
CA TYR A 162 16.36 8.51 -15.62
C TYR A 162 15.82 7.20 -14.98
N GLY A 163 14.56 7.17 -14.53
CA GLY A 163 14.01 6.06 -13.76
C GLY A 163 14.69 5.86 -12.39
N GLU A 164 15.42 6.87 -11.90
CA GLU A 164 16.18 6.77 -10.66
C GLU A 164 15.35 7.15 -9.44
N TYR A 165 15.51 6.41 -8.34
CA TYR A 165 14.87 6.73 -7.06
C TYR A 165 15.62 6.11 -5.88
N ASP A 166 15.23 6.56 -4.68
CA ASP A 166 15.48 5.89 -3.41
C ASP A 166 14.21 5.96 -2.54
N ASP A 167 14.22 5.25 -1.41
CA ASP A 167 13.06 5.18 -0.51
C ASP A 167 12.62 6.55 0.00
N LYS A 168 13.57 7.45 0.20
CA LYS A 168 13.33 8.82 0.66
C LYS A 168 12.58 9.62 -0.40
N ALA A 169 12.98 9.51 -1.66
CA ALA A 169 12.31 10.17 -2.78
C ALA A 169 10.89 9.64 -2.95
N VAL A 170 10.71 8.31 -2.99
CA VAL A 170 9.39 7.69 -3.16
C VAL A 170 8.45 8.04 -2.01
N THR A 171 8.93 7.98 -0.76
CA THR A 171 8.15 8.35 0.43
C THR A 171 7.77 9.83 0.41
N THR A 172 8.68 10.70 0.00
CA THR A 172 8.42 12.15 -0.10
C THR A 172 7.34 12.43 -1.13
N LEU A 173 7.46 11.87 -2.35
CA LEU A 173 6.50 12.04 -3.43
C LEU A 173 5.12 11.48 -3.05
N PHE A 174 5.08 10.32 -2.41
CA PHE A 174 3.83 9.75 -1.87
C PHE A 174 3.19 10.67 -0.82
N GLY A 175 3.98 11.23 0.10
CA GLY A 175 3.50 12.21 1.08
C GLY A 175 3.01 13.53 0.47
N MET A 176 3.40 13.84 -0.75
CA MET A 176 2.87 14.95 -1.55
C MET A 176 1.55 14.60 -2.26
N GLY A 177 1.06 13.36 -2.13
CA GLY A 177 -0.11 12.85 -2.82
C GLY A 177 0.19 12.39 -4.26
N MET A 178 1.45 12.13 -4.60
CA MET A 178 1.85 11.67 -5.93
C MET A 178 2.01 10.15 -5.95
N SER A 179 1.44 9.49 -6.96
CA SER A 179 1.80 8.11 -7.30
C SER A 179 3.05 8.11 -8.16
N VAL A 180 4.10 7.40 -7.73
CA VAL A 180 5.36 7.30 -8.48
C VAL A 180 5.26 6.16 -9.48
N ILE A 181 5.40 6.48 -10.77
CA ILE A 181 5.15 5.57 -11.90
C ILE A 181 6.45 5.27 -12.64
N GLN A 182 6.69 3.98 -12.87
CA GLN A 182 7.76 3.44 -13.72
C GLN A 182 7.13 2.77 -14.96
N TRP A 183 7.80 1.76 -15.50
CA TRP A 183 7.34 0.97 -16.65
C TRP A 183 7.88 -0.45 -16.53
N ASN A 184 7.11 -1.43 -16.96
CA ASN A 184 7.57 -2.82 -17.11
C ASN A 184 7.92 -3.16 -18.57
N LYS A 185 7.65 -2.25 -19.50
CA LYS A 185 7.89 -2.42 -20.93
C LYS A 185 8.55 -1.19 -21.50
N ASP A 186 9.81 -1.34 -21.90
CA ASP A 186 10.62 -0.24 -22.41
C ASP A 186 10.84 -0.39 -23.91
N SER A 187 10.54 0.66 -24.68
CA SER A 187 10.90 0.72 -26.09
C SER A 187 12.41 0.87 -26.30
N ILE A 188 13.10 1.51 -25.35
CA ILE A 188 14.48 1.97 -25.44
C ILE A 188 14.66 2.75 -26.75
N ASP A 189 13.65 3.55 -27.10
CA ASP A 189 13.61 4.32 -28.34
C ASP A 189 14.64 5.46 -28.37
N TRP A 190 15.01 5.98 -27.20
CA TRP A 190 16.06 6.99 -27.02
C TRP A 190 17.44 6.55 -27.54
N ASP A 191 17.72 5.24 -27.58
CA ASP A 191 18.95 4.67 -28.18
C ASP A 191 18.85 4.51 -29.71
N LYS A 192 17.79 5.07 -30.31
CA LYS A 192 17.50 5.08 -31.75
C LYS A 192 17.53 3.68 -32.42
N PRO A 193 16.95 2.63 -31.82
CA PRO A 193 16.79 1.33 -32.48
C PRO A 193 15.86 1.47 -33.70
N THR A 194 15.85 0.46 -34.58
CA THR A 194 14.92 0.47 -35.73
C THR A 194 13.46 0.38 -35.26
N PRO A 195 12.49 0.87 -36.06
CA PRO A 195 11.07 0.72 -35.75
C PRO A 195 10.65 -0.72 -35.44
N GLU A 196 11.19 -1.71 -36.15
CA GLU A 196 10.91 -3.14 -35.93
C GLU A 196 11.37 -3.61 -34.55
N THR A 197 12.52 -3.11 -34.08
CA THR A 197 13.04 -3.41 -32.74
C THR A 197 12.15 -2.81 -31.66
N ILE A 198 11.66 -1.57 -31.87
CA ILE A 198 10.70 -0.92 -30.97
C ILE A 198 9.41 -1.75 -30.91
N ILE A 199 8.88 -2.17 -32.06
CA ILE A 199 7.67 -2.99 -32.15
C ILE A 199 7.88 -4.30 -31.39
N GLU A 200 8.98 -5.00 -31.61
CA GLU A 200 9.27 -6.28 -30.95
C GLU A 200 9.30 -6.15 -29.42
N ARG A 201 10.00 -5.14 -28.90
CA ARG A 201 10.15 -4.91 -27.45
C ARG A 201 8.84 -4.59 -26.76
N THR A 202 7.95 -3.89 -27.47
CA THR A 202 6.74 -3.30 -26.89
C THR A 202 5.46 -4.08 -27.16
N THR A 203 5.50 -5.09 -28.03
CA THR A 203 4.32 -5.94 -28.35
C THR A 203 4.43 -7.37 -27.82
N LYS A 204 5.60 -7.82 -27.37
CA LYS A 204 5.82 -9.17 -26.82
C LYS A 204 5.70 -9.22 -25.30
N ASN A 205 5.19 -10.36 -24.80
CA ASN A 205 5.07 -10.66 -23.37
C ASN A 205 4.31 -9.57 -22.59
N ILE A 206 3.29 -8.97 -23.22
CA ILE A 206 2.43 -7.95 -22.60
C ILE A 206 1.33 -8.66 -21.81
N SER A 207 0.92 -8.05 -20.70
CA SER A 207 -0.21 -8.51 -19.89
C SER A 207 -1.06 -7.31 -19.47
N GLY A 208 -2.32 -7.56 -19.11
CA GLY A 208 -3.20 -6.54 -18.55
C GLY A 208 -2.52 -5.85 -17.36
N GLY A 209 -2.56 -4.52 -17.37
CA GLY A 209 -1.89 -3.64 -16.41
C GLY A 209 -0.47 -3.23 -16.76
N SER A 210 0.05 -3.59 -17.94
CA SER A 210 1.37 -3.13 -18.39
C SER A 210 1.42 -1.63 -18.64
N ILE A 211 2.55 -1.02 -18.29
CA ILE A 211 2.88 0.39 -18.54
C ILE A 211 4.08 0.43 -19.49
N LEU A 212 3.88 0.99 -20.67
CA LEU A 212 4.88 1.06 -21.73
C LEU A 212 5.54 2.44 -21.76
N LEU A 213 6.86 2.51 -21.86
CA LEU A 213 7.64 3.75 -21.99
C LEU A 213 8.09 4.01 -23.43
N PHE A 214 7.86 5.24 -23.87
CA PHE A 214 8.38 5.86 -25.09
C PHE A 214 8.81 7.31 -24.80
N HIS A 215 9.41 7.96 -25.78
CA HIS A 215 9.71 9.39 -25.75
C HIS A 215 9.05 10.12 -26.92
N ASN A 216 8.66 11.38 -26.68
CA ASN A 216 7.70 12.08 -27.52
C ASN A 216 8.25 12.56 -28.87
N ASP A 217 9.55 12.85 -28.99
CA ASP A 217 10.10 13.49 -30.20
C ASP A 217 11.23 12.67 -30.83
N LEU A 218 10.89 11.44 -31.23
CA LEU A 218 11.80 10.52 -31.92
C LEU A 218 11.13 9.95 -33.17
N GLU A 219 11.84 10.06 -34.30
CA GLU A 219 11.31 9.65 -35.60
C GLU A 219 10.94 8.16 -35.63
N ASN A 220 11.84 7.28 -35.18
CA ASN A 220 11.60 5.83 -35.15
C ASN A 220 10.42 5.45 -34.25
N THR A 221 10.18 6.19 -33.17
CA THR A 221 8.99 6.03 -32.32
C THR A 221 7.72 6.32 -33.12
N THR A 222 7.65 7.45 -33.82
CA THR A 222 6.47 7.79 -34.63
C THR A 222 6.25 6.84 -35.83
N GLN A 223 7.32 6.20 -36.34
CA GLN A 223 7.21 5.19 -37.40
C GLN A 223 6.71 3.85 -36.84
N ALA A 224 7.15 3.45 -35.65
CA ALA A 224 6.76 2.20 -34.99
C ALA A 224 5.34 2.24 -34.42
N LEU A 225 4.94 3.39 -33.86
CA LEU A 225 3.75 3.52 -33.01
C LEU A 225 2.44 3.05 -33.68
N PRO A 226 2.15 3.34 -34.97
CA PRO A 226 0.95 2.83 -35.62
C PRO A 226 0.86 1.29 -35.61
N THR A 227 1.99 0.61 -35.86
CA THR A 227 2.06 -0.86 -35.85
C THR A 227 1.96 -1.41 -34.42
N VAL A 228 2.59 -0.74 -33.44
CA VAL A 228 2.47 -1.10 -32.03
C VAL A 228 1.02 -1.05 -31.58
N LEU A 229 0.34 0.07 -31.80
CA LEU A 229 -1.06 0.29 -31.41
C LEU A 229 -1.99 -0.74 -32.07
N LYS A 230 -1.82 -0.96 -33.38
CA LYS A 230 -2.56 -1.97 -34.13
C LYS A 230 -2.36 -3.37 -33.53
N SER A 231 -1.10 -3.77 -33.29
CA SER A 231 -0.78 -5.09 -32.75
C SER A 231 -1.37 -5.30 -31.35
N LEU A 232 -1.27 -4.31 -30.46
CA LEU A 232 -1.82 -4.40 -29.11
C LEU A 232 -3.35 -4.53 -29.13
N LYS A 233 -4.03 -3.79 -30.01
CA LYS A 233 -5.47 -3.94 -30.21
C LYS A 233 -5.87 -5.29 -30.78
N GLU A 234 -5.13 -5.81 -31.76
CA GLU A 234 -5.36 -7.15 -32.32
C GLU A 234 -5.14 -8.27 -31.28
N GLN A 235 -4.26 -8.03 -30.29
CA GLN A 235 -4.07 -8.91 -29.13
C GLN A 235 -5.19 -8.77 -28.07
N GLY A 236 -6.13 -7.84 -28.24
CA GLY A 236 -7.27 -7.64 -27.36
C GLY A 236 -7.00 -6.71 -26.17
N PHE A 237 -5.94 -5.88 -26.22
CA PHE A 237 -5.67 -4.87 -25.21
C PHE A 237 -6.45 -3.56 -25.46
N GLU A 238 -6.87 -2.93 -24.36
CA GLU A 238 -7.51 -1.61 -24.34
C GLU A 238 -6.49 -0.58 -23.83
N LEU A 239 -6.32 0.52 -24.58
CA LEU A 239 -5.34 1.57 -24.24
C LEU A 239 -6.01 2.68 -23.43
N CYS A 240 -5.48 2.95 -22.24
CA CYS A 240 -5.98 3.96 -21.32
C CYS A 240 -4.85 4.79 -20.73
N THR A 241 -5.20 5.89 -20.06
CA THR A 241 -4.26 6.68 -19.27
C THR A 241 -3.76 5.89 -18.06
N VAL A 242 -2.63 6.26 -17.48
CA VAL A 242 -2.10 5.60 -16.28
C VAL A 242 -3.10 5.75 -15.13
N SER A 243 -3.70 6.92 -14.92
CA SER A 243 -4.71 7.10 -13.87
C SER A 243 -5.90 6.13 -14.01
N GLU A 244 -6.37 5.86 -15.23
CA GLU A 244 -7.43 4.86 -15.48
C GLU A 244 -6.94 3.41 -15.33
N LEU A 245 -5.63 3.18 -15.49
CA LEU A 245 -5.00 1.88 -15.31
C LEU A 245 -4.78 1.53 -13.83
N LEU A 246 -4.58 2.52 -12.96
CA LEU A 246 -4.39 2.29 -11.53
C LEU A 246 -5.66 1.70 -10.89
N LEU A 247 -5.49 1.08 -9.73
CA LEU A 247 -6.59 0.51 -8.97
C LEU A 247 -7.20 1.56 -8.04
N ASP A 248 -8.51 1.55 -7.94
CA ASP A 248 -9.23 2.29 -6.90
C ASP A 248 -9.14 1.57 -5.55
N GLY A 249 -9.09 2.34 -4.46
CA GLY A 249 -9.10 1.82 -3.09
C GLY A 249 -7.73 1.38 -2.57
N ASP A 250 -7.73 0.51 -1.56
CA ASP A 250 -6.50 0.04 -0.92
C ASP A 250 -5.73 -0.92 -1.85
N TYR A 251 -4.42 -0.70 -1.96
CA TYR A 251 -3.52 -1.53 -2.73
C TYR A 251 -2.22 -1.81 -1.97
N THR A 252 -1.47 -2.80 -2.44
CA THR A 252 -0.07 -3.03 -2.04
C THR A 252 0.82 -2.99 -3.27
N ILE A 253 2.12 -2.75 -3.06
CA ILE A 253 3.14 -2.90 -4.10
C ILE A 253 3.97 -4.13 -3.75
N ASP A 254 4.05 -5.10 -4.66
CA ASP A 254 4.87 -6.30 -4.44
C ASP A 254 6.37 -6.00 -4.64
N SER A 255 7.22 -7.01 -4.40
CA SER A 255 8.68 -6.86 -4.55
C SER A 255 9.15 -6.56 -5.98
N ASN A 256 8.28 -6.68 -6.98
CA ASN A 256 8.57 -6.37 -8.38
C ASN A 256 8.03 -4.99 -8.79
N GLY A 257 7.46 -4.22 -7.86
CA GLY A 257 6.81 -2.95 -8.16
C GLY A 257 5.42 -3.10 -8.79
N THR A 258 4.80 -4.27 -8.71
CA THR A 258 3.44 -4.49 -9.21
C THR A 258 2.43 -3.95 -8.22
N MET A 259 1.55 -3.06 -8.67
CA MET A 259 0.39 -2.62 -7.90
C MET A 259 -0.65 -3.75 -7.85
N MET A 260 -0.79 -4.34 -6.68
CA MET A 260 -1.74 -5.40 -6.41
C MET A 260 -2.97 -4.81 -5.75
N PRO A 261 -4.19 -5.21 -6.13
CA PRO A 261 -5.33 -4.91 -5.29
C PRO A 261 -5.01 -5.50 -3.94
N LYS A 262 -5.10 -4.70 -2.88
CA LYS A 262 -5.12 -5.28 -1.55
C LYS A 262 -6.41 -6.06 -1.59
N SER A 263 -6.34 -7.39 -1.58
CA SER A 263 -7.55 -8.14 -1.32
C SER A 263 -8.09 -7.49 -0.05
N LYS A 264 -9.37 -7.07 -0.05
CA LYS A 264 -10.10 -7.17 1.20
C LYS A 264 -9.76 -8.58 1.62
N ALA A 265 -8.95 -8.72 2.67
CA ALA A 265 -8.56 -10.03 3.10
C ALA A 265 -9.86 -10.83 3.05
N THR A 266 -9.91 -11.88 2.24
CA THR A 266 -10.70 -13.01 2.65
C THR A 266 -10.02 -13.41 3.95
N VAL A 267 -10.38 -12.71 5.03
CA VAL A 267 -10.36 -13.24 6.37
C VAL A 267 -11.03 -14.58 6.11
N ASN A 268 -10.28 -15.68 6.23
CA ASN A 268 -10.91 -16.97 6.39
C ASN A 268 -12.02 -16.71 7.39
N GLN A 269 -13.28 -16.71 6.95
CA GLN A 269 -14.39 -16.21 7.77
C GLN A 269 -14.24 -16.93 9.10
N ILE A 270 -13.93 -16.18 10.16
CA ILE A 270 -13.80 -16.79 11.47
C ILE A 270 -15.23 -17.20 11.79
N ILE A 271 -15.53 -18.48 11.63
CA ILE A 271 -16.83 -19.02 12.01
C ILE A 271 -16.82 -19.08 13.53
N TYR A 272 -17.44 -18.09 14.17
CA TYR A 272 -17.59 -18.00 15.61
C TYR A 272 -18.68 -18.96 16.11
N SER A 273 -19.70 -19.20 15.30
CA SER A 273 -20.82 -20.08 15.61
C SER A 273 -21.42 -20.71 14.35
N ASP A 274 -21.97 -21.92 14.47
CA ASP A 274 -22.76 -22.55 13.41
C ASP A 274 -24.17 -21.95 13.30
N ASN A 275 -24.61 -21.17 14.29
CA ASN A 275 -25.84 -20.38 14.22
C ASN A 275 -25.56 -19.06 13.49
N HIS A 276 -26.28 -18.84 12.37
CA HIS A 276 -26.05 -17.69 11.48
C HIS A 276 -26.10 -16.33 12.20
N ASP A 277 -27.17 -16.08 12.96
CA ASP A 277 -27.37 -14.79 13.63
C ASP A 277 -26.38 -14.59 14.78
N ALA A 278 -26.01 -15.67 15.49
CA ALA A 278 -24.97 -15.61 16.52
C ALA A 278 -23.57 -15.38 15.91
N ASN A 279 -23.28 -15.97 14.74
CA ASN A 279 -22.04 -15.75 14.02
C ASN A 279 -21.92 -14.27 13.58
N LEU A 280 -23.00 -13.73 13.00
CA LEU A 280 -23.05 -12.32 12.59
C LEU A 280 -22.94 -11.36 13.79
N ALA A 281 -23.48 -11.76 14.95
CA ALA A 281 -23.31 -11.01 16.20
C ALA A 281 -21.84 -10.94 16.62
N PHE A 282 -21.12 -12.08 16.58
CA PHE A 282 -19.69 -12.11 16.89
C PHE A 282 -18.84 -11.34 15.89
N GLU A 283 -19.15 -11.39 14.59
CA GLU A 283 -18.50 -10.57 13.56
C GLU A 283 -18.67 -9.07 13.85
N THR A 284 -19.90 -8.65 14.16
CA THR A 284 -20.22 -7.27 14.51
C THR A 284 -19.43 -6.81 15.75
N LEU A 285 -19.34 -7.66 16.77
CA LEU A 285 -18.53 -7.36 17.96
C LEU A 285 -17.03 -7.32 17.64
N ALA A 286 -16.53 -8.19 16.75
CA ALA A 286 -15.13 -8.24 16.35
C ALA A 286 -14.69 -6.99 15.60
N GLU A 287 -15.61 -6.26 14.96
CA GLU A 287 -15.34 -4.97 14.31
C GLU A 287 -15.45 -3.77 15.25
N LYS A 288 -16.28 -3.85 16.30
CA LYS A 288 -16.63 -2.70 17.15
C LYS A 288 -15.91 -2.65 18.50
N LEU A 289 -15.52 -3.80 19.04
CA LEU A 289 -14.89 -3.86 20.36
C LEU A 289 -13.40 -3.60 20.31
N SER A 290 -12.88 -2.92 21.32
CA SER A 290 -11.44 -2.73 21.54
C SER A 290 -10.83 -3.80 22.45
N ILE A 291 -9.50 -3.88 22.53
CA ILE A 291 -8.80 -4.73 23.51
C ILE A 291 -9.24 -4.39 24.94
N SER A 292 -9.49 -3.11 25.24
CA SER A 292 -10.02 -2.69 26.55
C SER A 292 -11.40 -3.27 26.83
N ASP A 293 -12.26 -3.36 25.81
CA ASP A 293 -13.59 -3.94 25.95
C ASP A 293 -13.55 -5.45 26.16
N ILE A 294 -12.63 -6.15 25.47
CA ILE A 294 -12.39 -7.58 25.68
C ILE A 294 -11.87 -7.87 27.09
N ASN A 295 -10.94 -7.05 27.60
CA ASN A 295 -10.45 -7.19 28.98
C ASN A 295 -11.56 -6.97 30.02
N ALA A 296 -12.48 -6.03 29.78
CA ALA A 296 -13.63 -5.82 30.64
C ALA A 296 -14.58 -7.02 30.65
N LEU A 297 -14.74 -7.69 29.50
CA LEU A 297 -15.57 -8.90 29.35
C LEU A 297 -14.99 -10.14 30.03
N GLN A 298 -13.67 -10.19 30.25
CA GLN A 298 -13.00 -11.29 30.96
C GLN A 298 -13.03 -11.13 32.49
N SER A 299 -13.46 -9.97 32.99
CA SER A 299 -13.56 -9.75 34.43
C SER A 299 -14.63 -10.65 35.06
N LYS A 300 -14.43 -11.04 36.33
CA LYS A 300 -15.39 -11.87 37.06
C LYS A 300 -16.77 -11.21 37.22
N ASP A 301 -16.82 -9.88 37.12
CA ASP A 301 -18.03 -9.06 37.25
C ASP A 301 -18.13 -8.11 36.05
N VAL A 302 -18.76 -8.56 34.97
CA VAL A 302 -19.04 -7.69 33.80
C VAL A 302 -20.01 -6.59 34.22
N SER A 303 -19.60 -5.34 34.08
CA SER A 303 -20.41 -4.19 34.49
C SER A 303 -21.68 -4.07 33.64
N ILE A 304 -22.76 -3.52 34.22
CA ILE A 304 -24.00 -3.21 33.50
C ILE A 304 -23.73 -2.27 32.31
N GLU A 305 -22.74 -1.38 32.43
CA GLU A 305 -22.36 -0.45 31.37
C GLU A 305 -21.69 -1.18 30.19
N THR A 306 -20.81 -2.14 30.49
CA THR A 306 -20.20 -3.02 29.48
C THR A 306 -21.26 -3.84 28.76
N ALA A 307 -22.23 -4.40 29.50
CA ALA A 307 -23.35 -5.16 28.92
C ALA A 307 -24.25 -4.29 28.03
N ARG A 308 -24.56 -3.05 28.43
CA ARG A 308 -25.32 -2.09 27.61
C ARG A 308 -24.58 -1.69 26.35
N LYS A 309 -23.28 -1.43 26.45
CA LYS A 309 -22.42 -1.10 25.30
C LYS A 309 -22.45 -2.23 24.28
N LEU A 310 -22.30 -3.49 24.70
CA LEU A 310 -22.39 -4.66 23.81
C LEU A 310 -23.75 -4.79 23.14
N ALA A 311 -24.82 -4.68 23.92
CA ALA A 311 -26.18 -4.75 23.39
C ALA A 311 -26.49 -3.62 22.41
N SER A 312 -25.84 -2.45 22.53
CA SER A 312 -26.03 -1.33 21.60
C SER A 312 -25.49 -1.58 20.19
N TYR A 313 -24.58 -2.56 20.02
CA TYR A 313 -24.04 -2.93 18.72
C TYR A 313 -24.84 -4.01 18.00
N LEU A 314 -25.80 -4.65 18.68
CA LEU A 314 -26.47 -5.86 18.21
C LEU A 314 -27.97 -5.66 18.02
N THR A 315 -28.56 -6.38 17.06
CA THR A 315 -30.02 -6.45 16.92
C THR A 315 -30.65 -7.35 17.99
N GLN A 316 -31.98 -7.29 18.15
CA GLN A 316 -32.67 -8.17 19.09
C GLN A 316 -32.55 -9.65 18.69
N GLU A 317 -32.54 -9.94 17.39
CA GLU A 317 -32.36 -11.29 16.84
C GLU A 317 -30.97 -11.84 17.16
N GLN A 318 -29.93 -11.03 16.98
CA GLN A 318 -28.54 -11.38 17.33
C GLN A 318 -28.36 -11.64 18.83
N ILE A 319 -28.97 -10.80 19.67
CA ILE A 319 -28.95 -10.97 21.14
C ILE A 319 -29.69 -12.25 21.55
N ALA A 320 -30.84 -12.53 20.95
CA ALA A 320 -31.60 -13.75 21.20
C ALA A 320 -30.82 -15.00 20.76
N ALA A 321 -30.14 -14.94 19.60
CA ALA A 321 -29.31 -16.02 19.09
C ALA A 321 -28.12 -16.32 20.00
N LEU A 322 -27.38 -15.31 20.47
CA LEU A 322 -26.29 -15.49 21.44
C LEU A 322 -26.78 -16.10 22.76
N LYS A 323 -27.94 -15.67 23.26
CA LYS A 323 -28.55 -16.22 24.48
C LYS A 323 -29.01 -17.67 24.33
N ALA A 324 -29.34 -18.09 23.11
CA ALA A 324 -29.79 -19.44 22.81
C ALA A 324 -28.63 -20.43 22.58
N LEU A 325 -27.38 -19.96 22.50
CA LEU A 325 -26.23 -20.84 22.34
C LEU A 325 -25.95 -21.66 23.60
N PRO A 326 -25.47 -22.92 23.44
CA PRO A 326 -24.84 -23.65 24.53
C PRO A 326 -23.66 -22.85 25.11
N GLU A 327 -23.43 -22.97 26.42
CA GLU A 327 -22.36 -22.25 27.12
C GLU A 327 -20.99 -22.49 26.49
N GLU A 328 -20.70 -23.72 26.08
CA GLU A 328 -19.47 -24.10 25.39
C GLU A 328 -19.33 -23.41 24.02
N SER A 329 -20.41 -23.33 23.24
CA SER A 329 -20.42 -22.65 21.94
C SER A 329 -20.24 -21.14 22.08
N LEU A 330 -20.88 -20.55 23.09
CA LEU A 330 -20.72 -19.12 23.41
C LEU A 330 -19.29 -18.81 23.86
N TYR A 331 -18.70 -19.68 24.69
CA TYR A 331 -17.31 -19.56 25.13
C TYR A 331 -16.32 -19.68 23.97
N ASN A 332 -16.50 -20.68 23.10
CA ASN A 332 -15.64 -20.87 21.91
C ASN A 332 -15.74 -19.70 20.94
N GLY A 333 -16.96 -19.16 20.72
CA GLY A 333 -17.16 -17.93 19.94
C GLY A 333 -16.45 -16.72 20.56
N PHE A 334 -16.50 -16.59 21.89
CA PHE A 334 -15.80 -15.52 22.60
C PHE A 334 -14.26 -15.62 22.52
N ILE A 335 -13.68 -16.82 22.56
CA ILE A 335 -12.23 -17.01 22.38
C ILE A 335 -11.78 -16.55 20.99
N LYS A 336 -12.52 -16.93 19.96
CA LYS A 336 -12.28 -16.49 18.58
C LYS A 336 -12.46 -14.96 18.43
N LEU A 337 -13.48 -14.39 19.07
CA LEU A 337 -13.71 -12.94 19.09
C LEU A 337 -12.52 -12.18 19.69
N LYS A 338 -12.00 -12.67 20.82
CA LYS A 338 -10.79 -12.11 21.44
C LYS A 338 -9.61 -12.15 20.47
N GLU A 339 -9.33 -13.31 19.87
CA GLU A 339 -8.21 -13.45 18.93
C GLU A 339 -8.35 -12.48 17.75
N ALA A 340 -9.57 -12.34 17.20
CA ALA A 340 -9.86 -11.41 16.11
C ALA A 340 -9.64 -9.94 16.50
N VAL A 341 -10.12 -9.50 17.67
CA VAL A 341 -9.94 -8.12 18.15
C VAL A 341 -8.47 -7.82 18.43
N TYR A 342 -7.73 -8.74 19.05
CA TYR A 342 -6.31 -8.58 19.30
C TYR A 342 -5.49 -8.55 18.01
N ALA A 343 -5.81 -9.40 17.03
CA ALA A 343 -5.16 -9.37 15.72
C ALA A 343 -5.42 -8.05 14.99
N ARG A 344 -6.66 -7.56 15.02
CA ARG A 344 -7.06 -6.29 14.38
C ARG A 344 -6.37 -5.07 15.00
N GLU A 345 -6.32 -4.97 16.33
CA GLU A 345 -5.76 -3.79 17.00
C GLU A 345 -4.22 -3.79 17.10
N ASN A 346 -3.59 -4.96 17.07
CA ASN A 346 -2.13 -5.06 17.04
C ASN A 346 -1.56 -5.12 15.61
N ALA A 347 -2.42 -5.13 14.58
CA ALA A 347 -1.99 -4.95 13.21
C ALA A 347 -1.39 -3.55 13.05
N VAL A 348 -0.11 -3.47 12.68
CA VAL A 348 0.50 -2.18 12.31
C VAL A 348 -0.24 -1.69 11.06
N PRO A 349 -0.60 -0.40 10.94
CA PRO A 349 -1.14 0.13 9.70
C PRO A 349 -0.14 -0.12 8.56
N GLY A 350 -0.42 -1.12 7.72
CA GLY A 350 0.48 -1.55 6.64
C GLY A 350 1.45 -2.69 6.95
N SER A 351 1.37 -3.40 8.09
CA SER A 351 2.02 -4.71 8.23
C SER A 351 0.99 -5.84 8.22
N SER A 352 1.18 -6.80 7.33
CA SER A 352 0.56 -8.12 7.44
C SER A 352 1.29 -8.89 8.54
N THR A 353 0.69 -9.00 9.72
CA THR A 353 1.12 -10.02 10.68
C THR A 353 0.35 -11.30 10.35
N GLU A 354 0.90 -12.15 9.49
CA GLU A 354 0.54 -13.57 9.53
C GLU A 354 1.52 -14.34 10.42
N PRO A 355 0.99 -15.24 11.29
CA PRO A 355 1.82 -16.17 12.05
C PRO A 355 2.40 -17.24 11.11
N ILE A 356 3.67 -17.53 11.31
CA ILE A 356 4.38 -18.65 10.68
C ILE A 356 3.63 -19.95 11.00
N ILE A 357 3.04 -20.59 9.99
CA ILE A 357 2.60 -21.97 10.09
C ILE A 357 3.79 -22.84 9.69
N LYS A 358 4.40 -23.50 10.68
CA LYS A 358 5.21 -24.70 10.43
C LYS A 358 4.26 -25.86 10.17
N ASP A 359 4.58 -26.66 9.15
CA ASP A 359 3.87 -27.86 8.72
C ASP A 359 3.41 -28.79 9.84
#